data_AF-A0AAF0EEI8-F1
#
_entry.id   AF-A0AAF0EEI8-F1
#
_cell.length_a   1.000
_cell.length_b   1.000
_cell.length_c   1.000
_cell.angle_alpha   90.00
_cell.angle_beta   90.00
_cell.angle_gamma   90.00
#
_symmetry.space_group_name_H-M   'P 1'
#
loop_
_entity.id
_entity.type
_entity.pdbx_description
1 polymer ?
#
loop_
_entity_poly.entity_id
_entity_poly.type
_entity_poly.pdbx_seq_one_letter_code
_entity_poly.pdbx_strand_id
1 'polypeptide(L)'
;MSADGPQARGEAALPHREAVHIPPQETATERHTHEEDSREPLTLTPGQRKSLVFLQMNTPVSLLCCIATALFVTLIVPSIHYVFRNQPTYFTMAPRMELAYFAVMMLFQIGFCLLALITPNPHTQLCIVEGTGSRLAIENYLIAMWLFCRVMDTSASLRFGVLALAVILIMSIVSAVVLRTKYQPRWVHPFELLLVHIPNKLITVLVSQVLIWDTLMLAWGWERSNGREALAHGLWISIIVQVIIGIVLAVWVAQTSDVSVYAASMFLDAAVLKFHKMPVIGPNSRPFVLTAILCVSMTVRTICLVIPGMLKHGCLIICHTHGRHGPEEAYTEPVVEEPVEQGTPAPVVYVPTPDTDANENTRLVQRADPSYGGL
;
A
#
# COMPACT_ATOMS: atom_id res chain seq x y z
N MET A 1 36.51 -62.97 -83.68
CA MET A 1 36.30 -61.62 -84.26
C MET A 1 35.42 -60.87 -83.27
N SER A 2 36.02 -60.07 -82.38
CA SER A 2 36.02 -58.58 -82.40
C SER A 2 34.62 -58.00 -82.16
N ALA A 3 34.35 -57.07 -81.25
CA ALA A 3 35.18 -56.18 -80.44
C ALA A 3 34.34 -55.56 -79.27
N ASP A 4 35.04 -55.07 -78.25
CA ASP A 4 34.82 -53.90 -77.37
C ASP A 4 33.48 -53.59 -76.63
N GLY A 5 33.63 -53.23 -75.33
CA GLY A 5 32.60 -52.73 -74.38
C GLY A 5 32.27 -51.22 -74.53
N PRO A 6 32.04 -50.40 -73.47
CA PRO A 6 31.79 -50.65 -72.04
C PRO A 6 30.62 -49.80 -71.40
N GLN A 7 30.37 -50.02 -70.09
CA GLN A 7 29.83 -49.11 -69.03
C GLN A 7 28.81 -47.99 -69.33
N ALA A 8 27.73 -47.91 -68.52
CA ALA A 8 27.50 -46.79 -67.56
C ALA A 8 26.17 -46.84 -66.76
N ARG A 9 26.32 -46.46 -65.48
CA ARG A 9 25.44 -45.65 -64.59
C ARG A 9 24.09 -46.18 -64.12
N GLY A 10 24.04 -46.37 -62.80
CA GLY A 10 22.82 -46.54 -62.01
C GLY A 10 22.05 -45.24 -61.79
N GLU A 11 20.74 -45.40 -61.68
CA GLU A 11 19.80 -44.40 -61.20
C GLU A 11 19.66 -44.53 -59.68
N ALA A 12 19.97 -43.43 -58.99
CA ALA A 12 19.82 -43.29 -57.56
C ALA A 12 18.34 -43.03 -57.21
N ALA A 13 17.84 -43.80 -56.25
CA ALA A 13 16.54 -43.65 -55.63
C ALA A 13 16.44 -42.29 -54.90
N LEU A 14 15.39 -41.53 -55.22
CA LEU A 14 14.95 -40.34 -54.49
C LEU A 14 14.34 -40.77 -53.13
N PRO A 15 14.82 -40.25 -51.99
CA PRO A 15 14.16 -40.49 -50.71
C PRO A 15 12.89 -39.65 -50.58
N HIS A 16 11.82 -40.32 -50.19
CA HIS A 16 10.55 -39.74 -49.76
C HIS A 16 10.76 -38.65 -48.71
N ARG A 17 10.33 -37.44 -49.03
CA ARG A 17 10.28 -36.30 -48.10
C ARG A 17 9.09 -36.52 -47.16
N GLU A 18 9.38 -37.01 -45.96
CA GLU A 18 8.43 -37.08 -44.85
C GLU A 18 7.98 -35.66 -44.49
N ALA A 19 6.68 -35.40 -44.66
CA ALA A 19 6.07 -34.15 -44.23
C ALA A 19 5.99 -34.15 -42.70
N VAL A 20 6.92 -33.42 -42.06
CA VAL A 20 6.88 -33.13 -40.63
C VAL A 20 5.61 -32.33 -40.35
N HIS A 21 4.64 -32.99 -39.70
CA HIS A 21 3.44 -32.36 -39.18
C HIS A 21 3.86 -31.44 -38.01
N ILE A 22 4.01 -30.15 -38.30
CA ILE A 22 4.20 -29.12 -37.27
C ILE A 22 2.81 -28.86 -36.68
N PRO A 23 2.54 -29.21 -35.41
CA PRO A 23 1.28 -28.83 -34.78
C PRO A 23 1.17 -27.31 -34.72
N PRO A 24 -0.04 -26.74 -34.84
CA PRO A 24 -0.24 -25.30 -34.76
C PRO A 24 0.33 -24.79 -33.44
N GLN A 25 1.29 -23.88 -33.55
CA GLN A 25 1.89 -23.18 -32.43
C GLN A 25 0.80 -22.29 -31.84
N GLU A 26 0.13 -22.79 -30.79
CA GLU A 26 -0.74 -21.99 -29.93
C GLU A 26 0.01 -20.71 -29.57
N THR A 27 -0.50 -19.59 -30.07
CA THR A 27 -0.06 -18.27 -29.67
C THR A 27 -0.07 -18.18 -28.15
N ALA A 28 1.10 -17.91 -27.57
CA ALA A 28 1.34 -17.77 -26.13
C ALA A 28 0.48 -16.70 -25.42
N THR A 29 -0.42 -16.03 -26.16
CA THR A 29 -1.39 -15.07 -25.65
C THR A 29 -2.66 -15.71 -25.10
N GLU A 30 -3.03 -16.94 -25.50
CA GLU A 30 -4.24 -17.63 -24.99
C GLU A 30 -4.01 -18.50 -23.75
N ARG A 31 -2.75 -18.84 -23.45
CA ARG A 31 -2.42 -19.71 -22.31
C ARG A 31 -2.53 -18.99 -20.95
N HIS A 32 -2.66 -17.67 -20.93
CA HIS A 32 -2.85 -16.91 -19.67
C HIS A 32 -4.31 -16.75 -19.23
N THR A 33 -5.29 -17.07 -20.08
CA THR A 33 -6.72 -16.96 -19.75
C THR A 33 -7.34 -18.26 -19.24
N HIS A 34 -6.67 -19.41 -19.38
CA HIS A 34 -7.23 -20.71 -19.01
C HIS A 34 -6.69 -21.31 -17.69
N GLU A 35 -5.69 -20.69 -17.04
CA GLU A 35 -5.16 -21.18 -15.75
C GLU A 35 -5.92 -20.67 -14.51
N GLU A 36 -6.80 -19.68 -14.63
CA GLU A 36 -7.59 -19.19 -13.47
C GLU A 36 -8.82 -20.06 -13.15
N ASP A 37 -9.23 -20.97 -14.03
CA ASP A 37 -10.48 -21.74 -13.90
C ASP A 37 -10.29 -23.18 -13.40
N SER A 38 -9.06 -23.56 -13.01
CA SER A 38 -8.74 -24.90 -12.47
C SER A 38 -8.70 -24.96 -10.93
N ARG A 39 -9.18 -23.93 -10.22
CA ARG A 39 -9.33 -24.03 -8.76
C ARG A 39 -10.53 -24.89 -8.44
N GLU A 40 -10.28 -26.03 -7.78
CA GLU A 40 -11.29 -26.82 -7.09
C GLU A 40 -12.35 -25.90 -6.45
N PRO A 41 -13.65 -26.26 -6.47
CA PRO A 41 -14.67 -25.43 -5.83
C PRO A 41 -14.25 -25.23 -4.37
N LEU A 42 -13.84 -24.02 -4.02
CA LEU A 42 -13.45 -23.65 -2.65
C LEU A 42 -14.71 -23.72 -1.78
N THR A 43 -15.07 -24.92 -1.36
CA THR A 43 -16.23 -25.15 -0.50
C THR A 43 -15.80 -24.85 0.93
N LEU A 44 -16.48 -23.92 1.59
CA LEU A 44 -16.22 -23.62 2.99
C LEU A 44 -16.33 -24.88 3.85
N THR A 45 -15.34 -25.09 4.70
CA THR A 45 -15.36 -26.16 5.71
C THR A 45 -16.55 -25.96 6.67
N PRO A 46 -17.07 -27.02 7.30
CA PRO A 46 -18.18 -26.91 8.25
C PRO A 46 -17.91 -25.90 9.38
N GLY A 47 -16.65 -25.82 9.84
CA GLY A 47 -16.22 -24.84 10.84
C GLY A 47 -16.29 -23.40 10.34
N GLN A 48 -15.82 -23.13 9.12
CA GLN A 48 -15.89 -21.80 8.50
C GLN A 48 -17.34 -21.38 8.25
N ARG A 49 -18.25 -22.30 7.87
CA ARG A 49 -19.68 -22.01 7.72
C ARG A 49 -20.32 -21.60 9.05
N LYS A 50 -20.03 -22.32 10.14
CA LYS A 50 -20.53 -21.95 11.47
C LYS A 50 -20.00 -20.58 11.92
N SER A 51 -18.72 -20.31 11.66
CA SER A 51 -18.10 -19.00 11.94
C SER A 51 -18.75 -17.88 11.12
N LEU A 52 -19.05 -18.13 9.84
CA LEU A 52 -19.75 -17.18 8.98
C LEU A 52 -21.15 -16.85 9.52
N VAL A 53 -21.93 -17.86 9.92
CA VAL A 53 -23.26 -17.63 10.51
C VAL A 53 -23.15 -16.82 11.80
N PHE A 54 -22.20 -17.16 12.68
CA PHE A 54 -21.96 -16.39 13.89
C PHE A 54 -21.59 -14.92 13.58
N LEU A 55 -20.78 -14.70 12.56
CA LEU A 55 -20.37 -13.37 12.10
C LEU A 55 -21.54 -12.58 11.49
N GLN A 56 -22.37 -13.24 10.69
CA GLN A 56 -23.58 -12.65 10.09
C GLN A 56 -24.61 -12.25 11.14
N MET A 57 -24.69 -12.96 12.27
CA MET A 57 -25.56 -12.57 13.39
C MET A 57 -24.91 -11.50 14.29
N ASN A 58 -23.62 -11.65 14.62
CA ASN A 58 -22.99 -10.83 15.65
C ASN A 58 -22.59 -9.44 15.13
N THR A 59 -22.13 -9.33 13.88
CA THR A 59 -21.73 -8.04 13.30
C THR A 59 -22.87 -7.02 13.27
N PRO A 60 -24.07 -7.31 12.74
CA PRO A 60 -25.16 -6.34 12.74
C PRO A 60 -25.65 -5.99 14.15
N VAL A 61 -25.65 -6.94 15.09
CA VAL A 61 -26.00 -6.68 16.50
C VAL A 61 -24.97 -5.75 17.14
N SER A 62 -23.68 -5.95 16.89
CA SER A 62 -22.61 -5.07 17.41
C SER A 62 -22.72 -3.64 16.87
N LEU A 63 -23.10 -3.48 15.61
CA LEU A 63 -23.30 -2.19 14.96
C LEU A 63 -24.54 -1.49 15.53
N LEU A 64 -25.63 -2.23 15.71
CA LEU A 64 -26.85 -1.72 16.34
C LEU A 64 -26.58 -1.29 17.78
N CYS A 65 -25.75 -2.02 18.52
CA CYS A 65 -25.29 -1.64 19.86
C CYS A 65 -24.48 -0.34 19.84
N CYS A 66 -23.59 -0.14 18.86
CA CYS A 66 -22.86 1.12 18.70
C CYS A 66 -23.80 2.31 18.46
N ILE A 67 -24.73 2.16 17.51
CA ILE A 67 -25.70 3.20 17.18
C ILE A 67 -26.60 3.50 18.38
N ALA A 68 -27.12 2.46 19.05
CA ALA A 68 -27.96 2.62 20.23
C ALA A 68 -27.21 3.33 21.36
N THR A 69 -25.95 2.97 21.61
CA THR A 69 -25.11 3.63 22.63
C THR A 69 -24.84 5.09 22.26
N ALA A 70 -24.51 5.38 21.00
CA ALA A 70 -24.31 6.75 20.54
C ALA A 70 -25.58 7.60 20.71
N LEU A 71 -26.75 7.08 20.33
CA LEU A 71 -28.03 7.76 20.54
C LEU A 71 -28.31 7.97 22.02
N PHE A 72 -28.14 6.94 22.85
CA PHE A 72 -28.36 7.03 24.29
C PHE A 72 -27.48 8.10 24.94
N VAL A 73 -26.19 8.10 24.61
CA VAL A 73 -25.20 9.10 25.07
C VAL A 73 -25.52 10.51 24.60
N THR A 74 -26.10 10.68 23.41
CA THR A 74 -26.52 12.02 22.95
C THR A 74 -27.75 12.54 23.69
N LEU A 75 -28.61 11.64 24.20
CA LEU A 75 -29.86 11.98 24.88
C LEU A 75 -29.69 12.17 26.41
N ILE A 76 -28.70 11.53 27.01
CA ILE A 76 -28.39 11.69 28.44
C ILE A 76 -27.79 13.08 28.71
N VAL A 77 -28.11 13.65 29.88
CA VAL A 77 -27.44 14.83 30.44
C VAL A 77 -26.37 14.38 31.43
N PRO A 78 -25.10 14.83 31.29
CA PRO A 78 -24.60 15.76 30.28
C PRO A 78 -24.47 15.12 28.89
N SER A 79 -24.95 15.83 27.86
CA SER A 79 -24.83 15.38 26.47
C SER A 79 -23.38 15.24 26.06
N ILE A 80 -23.09 14.35 25.10
CA ILE A 80 -21.75 14.17 24.52
C ILE A 80 -21.08 15.50 24.13
N HIS A 81 -21.83 16.43 23.53
CA HIS A 81 -21.32 17.73 23.11
C HIS A 81 -20.84 18.59 24.29
N TYR A 82 -21.46 18.42 25.46
CA TYR A 82 -21.04 19.08 26.69
C TYR A 82 -19.73 18.49 27.22
N VAL A 83 -19.64 17.16 27.32
CA VAL A 83 -18.45 16.45 27.83
C VAL A 83 -17.20 16.81 27.01
N PHE A 84 -17.29 16.70 25.68
CA PHE A 84 -16.17 17.01 24.79
C PHE A 84 -15.76 18.49 24.80
N ARG A 85 -16.66 19.41 25.18
CA ARG A 85 -16.33 20.83 25.32
C ARG A 85 -15.74 21.19 26.66
N ASN A 86 -16.10 20.45 27.72
CA ASN A 86 -15.70 20.77 29.07
C ASN A 86 -14.24 20.35 29.34
N GLN A 87 -13.80 19.25 28.71
CA GLN A 87 -12.47 18.69 28.88
C GLN A 87 -11.71 18.57 27.55
N PRO A 88 -11.32 19.71 26.93
CA PRO A 88 -10.52 19.65 25.72
C PRO A 88 -9.07 19.27 26.04
N THR A 89 -8.55 18.32 25.28
CA THR A 89 -7.12 17.93 25.19
C THR A 89 -6.57 18.36 23.83
N TYR A 90 -5.26 18.28 23.59
CA TYR A 90 -4.67 18.63 22.28
C TYR A 90 -5.14 17.77 21.11
N PHE A 91 -5.61 16.54 21.39
CA PHE A 91 -6.14 15.59 20.40
C PHE A 91 -7.65 15.70 20.22
N THR A 92 -8.36 16.53 21.01
CA THR A 92 -9.80 16.71 20.85
C THR A 92 -10.16 17.27 19.48
N MET A 93 -11.06 16.56 18.79
CA MET A 93 -11.54 16.90 17.45
C MET A 93 -12.72 17.87 17.50
N ALA A 94 -12.96 18.59 16.40
CA ALA A 94 -14.23 19.28 16.19
C ALA A 94 -15.40 18.28 16.26
N PRO A 95 -16.37 18.43 17.19
CA PRO A 95 -17.42 17.42 17.41
C PRO A 95 -18.24 17.10 16.15
N ARG A 96 -18.45 18.09 15.27
CA ARG A 96 -19.12 17.88 13.98
C ARG A 96 -18.31 17.02 13.01
N MET A 97 -16.99 17.16 13.00
CA MET A 97 -16.12 16.37 12.13
C MET A 97 -15.92 14.96 12.69
N GLU A 98 -15.81 14.83 14.01
CA GLU A 98 -15.82 13.54 14.68
C GLU A 98 -17.09 12.75 14.36
N LEU A 99 -18.27 13.38 14.53
CA LEU A 99 -19.55 12.77 14.15
C LEU A 99 -19.58 12.37 12.67
N ALA A 100 -19.08 13.21 11.77
CA ALA A 100 -19.00 12.89 10.35
C ALA A 100 -18.09 11.68 10.08
N TYR A 101 -16.95 11.57 10.77
CA TYR A 101 -16.06 10.41 10.66
C TYR A 101 -16.76 9.14 11.13
N PHE A 102 -17.42 9.17 12.29
CA PHE A 102 -18.19 8.04 12.79
C PHE A 102 -19.34 7.66 11.84
N ALA A 103 -20.03 8.63 11.25
CA ALA A 103 -21.09 8.36 10.27
C ALA A 103 -20.56 7.64 9.02
N VAL A 104 -19.44 8.11 8.47
CA VAL A 104 -18.77 7.45 7.32
C VAL A 104 -18.30 6.05 7.69
N MET A 105 -17.70 5.89 8.86
CA MET A 105 -17.26 4.59 9.36
C MET A 105 -18.46 3.62 9.51
N MET A 106 -19.56 4.06 10.11
CA MET A 106 -20.77 3.26 10.26
C MET A 106 -21.38 2.90 8.91
N LEU A 107 -21.36 3.80 7.93
CA LEU A 107 -21.84 3.52 6.57
C LEU A 107 -21.05 2.36 5.92
N PHE A 108 -19.71 2.38 6.02
CA PHE A 108 -18.88 1.29 5.50
C PHE A 108 -19.11 -0.01 6.26
N GLN A 109 -19.31 0.03 7.58
CA GLN A 109 -19.61 -1.17 8.37
C GLN A 109 -21.00 -1.74 8.05
N ILE A 110 -22.01 -0.91 7.79
CA ILE A 110 -23.32 -1.37 7.31
C ILE A 110 -23.14 -2.06 5.95
N GLY A 111 -22.37 -1.47 5.05
CA GLY A 111 -22.02 -2.08 3.77
C GLY A 111 -21.30 -3.43 3.95
N PHE A 112 -20.37 -3.55 4.90
CA PHE A 112 -19.73 -4.82 5.25
C PHE A 112 -20.75 -5.87 5.71
N CYS A 113 -21.68 -5.51 6.59
CA CYS A 113 -22.75 -6.41 7.04
C CYS A 113 -23.60 -6.91 5.85
N LEU A 114 -23.99 -6.01 4.95
CA LEU A 114 -24.76 -6.37 3.75
C LEU A 114 -23.94 -7.27 2.82
N LEU A 115 -22.66 -6.97 2.61
CA LEU A 115 -21.76 -7.81 1.80
C LEU A 115 -21.64 -9.21 2.40
N ALA A 116 -21.49 -9.33 3.71
CA ALA A 116 -21.40 -10.62 4.40
C ALA A 116 -22.67 -11.46 4.28
N LEU A 117 -23.85 -10.84 4.13
CA LEU A 117 -25.13 -11.53 3.96
C LEU A 117 -25.41 -11.95 2.51
N ILE A 118 -25.08 -11.08 1.55
CA ILE A 118 -25.53 -11.23 0.15
C ILE A 118 -24.50 -11.97 -0.71
N THR A 119 -23.22 -11.92 -0.34
CA THR A 119 -22.13 -12.47 -1.14
C THR A 119 -22.29 -13.97 -1.43
N PRO A 120 -22.41 -14.38 -2.71
CA PRO A 120 -22.42 -15.79 -3.08
C PRO A 120 -21.00 -16.35 -3.31
N ASN A 121 -19.99 -15.49 -3.45
CA ASN A 121 -18.63 -15.90 -3.78
C ASN A 121 -17.91 -16.52 -2.56
N PRO A 122 -17.46 -17.80 -2.66
CA PRO A 122 -16.77 -18.46 -1.54
C PRO A 122 -15.44 -17.79 -1.17
N HIS A 123 -14.73 -17.18 -2.13
CA HIS A 123 -13.49 -16.44 -1.86
C HIS A 123 -13.73 -15.27 -0.91
N THR A 124 -14.75 -14.46 -1.21
CA THR A 124 -15.15 -13.33 -0.39
C THR A 124 -15.61 -13.77 1.00
N GLN A 125 -16.36 -14.88 1.09
CA GLN A 125 -16.79 -15.44 2.37
C GLN A 125 -15.60 -15.86 3.24
N LEU A 126 -14.57 -16.48 2.65
CA LEU A 126 -13.33 -16.84 3.35
C LEU A 126 -12.55 -15.61 3.78
N CYS A 127 -12.43 -14.60 2.93
CA CYS A 127 -11.82 -13.31 3.26
C CYS A 127 -12.51 -12.65 4.46
N ILE A 128 -13.84 -12.67 4.51
CA ILE A 128 -14.62 -12.13 5.62
C ILE A 128 -14.36 -12.92 6.91
N VAL A 129 -14.43 -14.25 6.86
CA VAL A 129 -14.30 -15.12 8.05
C VAL A 129 -12.88 -15.12 8.60
N GLU A 130 -11.88 -15.21 7.75
CA GLU A 130 -10.47 -15.35 8.18
C GLU A 130 -9.76 -14.02 8.32
N GLY A 131 -10.07 -13.04 7.45
CA GLY A 131 -9.45 -11.72 7.48
C GLY A 131 -9.98 -10.88 8.63
N THR A 132 -11.30 -10.68 8.64
CA THR A 132 -11.97 -9.80 9.61
C THR A 132 -12.49 -10.59 10.81
N GLY A 133 -13.16 -11.72 10.57
CA GLY A 133 -13.69 -12.60 11.59
C GLY A 133 -14.58 -11.88 12.61
N SER A 134 -14.70 -12.45 13.81
CA SER A 134 -15.45 -11.85 14.90
C SER A 134 -14.80 -10.59 15.50
N ARG A 135 -13.59 -10.22 15.07
CA ARG A 135 -12.82 -9.12 15.63
C ARG A 135 -13.51 -7.78 15.41
N LEU A 136 -14.02 -7.52 14.20
CA LEU A 136 -14.73 -6.27 13.91
C LEU A 136 -15.98 -6.11 14.79
N ALA A 137 -16.70 -7.19 15.06
CA ALA A 137 -17.85 -7.14 15.95
C ALA A 137 -17.44 -6.83 17.41
N ILE A 138 -16.33 -7.40 17.88
CA ILE A 138 -15.77 -7.10 19.19
C ILE A 138 -15.28 -5.65 19.26
N GLU A 139 -14.59 -5.17 18.22
CA GLU A 139 -14.14 -3.77 18.11
C GLU A 139 -15.32 -2.81 18.22
N ASN A 140 -16.43 -3.11 17.54
CA ASN A 140 -17.66 -2.33 17.66
C ASN A 140 -18.20 -2.30 19.10
N TYR A 141 -18.34 -3.45 19.77
CA TYR A 141 -18.77 -3.45 21.17
C TYR A 141 -17.81 -2.66 22.08
N LEU A 142 -16.50 -2.77 21.85
CA LEU A 142 -15.50 -2.03 22.62
C LEU A 142 -15.54 -0.52 22.33
N ILE A 143 -15.83 -0.10 21.10
CA ILE A 143 -16.02 1.32 20.74
C ILE A 143 -17.26 1.87 21.44
N ALA A 144 -18.36 1.11 21.44
CA ALA A 144 -19.58 1.49 22.17
C ALA A 144 -19.30 1.63 23.67
N MET A 145 -18.60 0.66 24.26
CA MET A 145 -18.18 0.70 25.66
C MET A 145 -17.25 1.89 25.95
N TRP A 146 -16.28 2.17 25.07
CA TRP A 146 -15.40 3.33 25.18
C TRP A 146 -16.21 4.63 25.20
N LEU A 147 -17.18 4.77 24.30
CA LEU A 147 -18.03 5.95 24.22
C LEU A 147 -18.82 6.16 25.52
N PHE A 148 -19.35 5.09 26.09
CA PHE A 148 -20.02 5.13 27.39
C PHE A 148 -19.05 5.53 28.52
N CYS A 149 -17.87 4.93 28.58
CA CYS A 149 -16.82 5.28 29.53
C CYS A 149 -16.40 6.76 29.42
N ARG A 150 -16.35 7.30 28.19
CA ARG A 150 -15.99 8.70 27.96
C ARG A 150 -17.01 9.67 28.56
N VAL A 151 -18.28 9.30 28.57
CA VAL A 151 -19.40 10.13 29.08
C VAL A 151 -19.51 10.07 30.59
N MET A 152 -19.24 8.89 31.18
CA MET A 152 -19.20 8.74 32.64
C MET A 152 -18.14 9.62 33.30
N ASP A 153 -17.05 9.91 32.58
CA ASP A 153 -16.05 10.91 32.95
C ASP A 153 -15.46 10.74 34.37
N THR A 154 -15.38 9.49 34.83
CA THR A 154 -14.67 9.14 36.06
C THR A 154 -13.26 8.68 35.73
N SER A 155 -12.30 8.92 36.63
CA SER A 155 -10.91 8.47 36.42
C SER A 155 -10.80 6.96 36.19
N ALA A 156 -11.66 6.16 36.81
CA ALA A 156 -11.74 4.72 36.58
C ALA A 156 -12.25 4.42 35.15
N SER A 157 -13.37 5.04 34.74
CA SER A 157 -13.93 4.84 33.39
C SER A 157 -12.96 5.26 32.29
N LEU A 158 -12.19 6.34 32.46
CA LEU A 158 -11.20 6.78 31.49
C LEU A 158 -10.06 5.77 31.34
N ARG A 159 -9.56 5.19 32.44
CA ARG A 159 -8.54 4.12 32.39
C ARG A 159 -9.06 2.86 31.69
N PHE A 160 -10.30 2.46 31.97
CA PHE A 160 -10.96 1.37 31.24
C PHE A 160 -11.16 1.71 29.76
N GLY A 161 -11.47 2.95 29.43
CA GLY A 161 -11.55 3.45 28.06
C GLY A 161 -10.23 3.32 27.31
N VAL A 162 -9.11 3.72 27.93
CA VAL A 162 -7.76 3.53 27.35
C VAL A 162 -7.48 2.04 27.10
N LEU A 163 -7.79 1.16 28.06
CA LEU A 163 -7.61 -0.28 27.91
C LEU A 163 -8.44 -0.83 26.73
N ALA A 164 -9.70 -0.42 26.63
CA ALA A 164 -10.59 -0.81 25.54
C ALA A 164 -10.02 -0.40 24.18
N LEU A 165 -9.55 0.85 24.06
CA LEU A 165 -8.93 1.37 22.84
C LEU A 165 -7.62 0.65 22.51
N ALA A 166 -6.81 0.28 23.50
CA ALA A 166 -5.60 -0.52 23.28
C ALA A 166 -5.93 -1.91 22.72
N VAL A 167 -6.97 -2.57 23.24
CA VAL A 167 -7.45 -3.86 22.72
C VAL A 167 -7.97 -3.71 21.29
N ILE A 168 -8.78 -2.68 21.01
CA ILE A 168 -9.26 -2.38 19.65
C ILE A 168 -8.07 -2.16 18.71
N LEU A 169 -7.06 -1.39 19.13
CA LEU A 169 -5.90 -1.12 18.31
C LEU A 169 -5.14 -2.40 17.95
N ILE A 170 -4.89 -3.27 18.92
CA ILE A 170 -4.23 -4.57 18.70
C ILE A 170 -5.07 -5.42 17.73
N MET A 171 -6.38 -5.57 17.97
CA MET A 171 -7.26 -6.36 17.11
C MET A 171 -7.25 -5.82 15.67
N SER A 172 -7.38 -4.51 15.50
CA SER A 172 -7.46 -3.89 14.18
C SER A 172 -6.13 -3.97 13.41
N ILE A 173 -4.99 -3.89 14.10
CA ILE A 173 -3.66 -4.12 13.51
C ILE A 173 -3.51 -5.59 13.09
N VAL A 174 -3.90 -6.55 13.93
CA VAL A 174 -3.85 -7.97 13.56
C VAL A 174 -4.74 -8.24 12.35
N SER A 175 -5.96 -7.70 12.33
CA SER A 175 -6.85 -7.77 11.17
C SER A 175 -6.22 -7.13 9.93
N ALA A 176 -5.59 -5.96 10.06
CA ALA A 176 -4.90 -5.28 8.95
C ALA A 176 -3.73 -6.11 8.40
N VAL A 177 -2.93 -6.75 9.28
CA VAL A 177 -1.82 -7.62 8.89
C VAL A 177 -2.32 -8.88 8.20
N VAL A 178 -3.36 -9.53 8.74
CA VAL A 178 -3.96 -10.72 8.11
C VAL A 178 -4.54 -10.39 6.74
N LEU A 179 -5.29 -9.30 6.63
CA LEU A 179 -5.84 -8.81 5.37
C LEU A 179 -4.71 -8.52 4.37
N ARG A 180 -3.63 -7.83 4.79
CA ARG A 180 -2.51 -7.51 3.90
C ARG A 180 -1.71 -8.74 3.45
N THR A 181 -1.56 -9.75 4.30
CA THR A 181 -0.71 -10.93 4.02
C THR A 181 -1.45 -12.01 3.26
N LYS A 182 -2.69 -12.34 3.64
CA LYS A 182 -3.49 -13.41 3.03
C LYS A 182 -4.40 -12.94 1.90
N TYR A 183 -5.01 -11.77 2.03
CA TYR A 183 -6.08 -11.30 1.16
C TYR A 183 -5.70 -9.94 0.56
N GLN A 184 -4.67 -9.92 -0.30
CA GLN A 184 -4.18 -8.66 -0.84
C GLN A 184 -5.26 -7.87 -1.56
N PRO A 185 -5.28 -6.53 -1.40
CA PRO A 185 -6.26 -5.67 -2.05
C PRO A 185 -6.06 -5.72 -3.57
N ARG A 186 -7.00 -6.33 -4.30
CA ARG A 186 -7.00 -6.36 -5.76
C ARG A 186 -8.16 -5.53 -6.31
N TRP A 187 -7.89 -4.79 -7.39
CA TRP A 187 -8.91 -3.97 -8.06
C TRP A 187 -9.99 -4.80 -8.77
N VAL A 188 -9.74 -6.09 -9.03
CA VAL A 188 -10.73 -7.02 -9.60
C VAL A 188 -11.93 -7.28 -8.67
N HIS A 189 -11.78 -7.04 -7.36
CA HIS A 189 -12.85 -7.20 -6.37
C HIS A 189 -13.06 -5.90 -5.59
N PRO A 190 -13.63 -4.86 -6.23
CA PRO A 190 -13.73 -3.52 -5.64
C PRO A 190 -14.61 -3.48 -4.39
N PHE A 191 -15.64 -4.34 -4.31
CA PHE A 191 -16.49 -4.43 -3.12
C PHE A 191 -15.79 -5.06 -1.93
N GLU A 192 -14.94 -6.07 -2.14
CA GLU A 192 -14.10 -6.63 -1.08
C GLU A 192 -13.15 -5.56 -0.55
N LEU A 193 -12.47 -4.85 -1.45
CA LEU A 193 -11.58 -3.75 -1.11
C LEU A 193 -12.31 -2.68 -0.28
N LEU A 194 -13.46 -2.22 -0.76
CA LEU A 194 -14.19 -1.10 -0.18
C LEU A 194 -14.88 -1.46 1.13
N LEU A 195 -15.47 -2.64 1.23
CA LEU A 195 -16.32 -3.01 2.38
C LEU A 195 -15.61 -3.88 3.40
N VAL A 196 -14.53 -4.57 3.06
CA VAL A 196 -13.77 -5.39 4.03
C VAL A 196 -12.56 -4.61 4.55
N HIS A 197 -11.76 -4.02 3.66
CA HIS A 197 -10.52 -3.37 4.10
C HIS A 197 -10.73 -1.97 4.66
N ILE A 198 -11.62 -1.16 4.08
CA ILE A 198 -11.77 0.25 4.51
C ILE A 198 -12.30 0.37 5.94
N PRO A 199 -13.37 -0.34 6.39
CA PRO A 199 -13.85 -0.17 7.76
C PRO A 199 -12.77 -0.47 8.80
N ASN A 200 -11.99 -1.54 8.60
CA ASN A 200 -10.88 -1.89 9.49
C ASN A 200 -9.81 -0.78 9.51
N LYS A 201 -9.43 -0.24 8.33
CA LYS A 201 -8.48 0.87 8.24
C LYS A 201 -8.99 2.14 8.93
N LEU A 202 -10.27 2.47 8.76
CA LEU A 202 -10.88 3.65 9.40
C LEU A 202 -10.84 3.53 10.93
N ILE A 203 -11.16 2.36 11.48
CA ILE A 203 -11.05 2.11 12.93
C ILE A 203 -9.59 2.21 13.38
N THR A 204 -8.66 1.53 12.71
CA THR A 204 -7.24 1.55 13.07
C THR A 204 -6.70 2.97 13.09
N VAL A 205 -6.97 3.76 12.05
CA VAL A 205 -6.48 5.15 11.94
C VAL A 205 -7.13 6.04 13.01
N LEU A 206 -8.43 5.94 13.22
CA LEU A 206 -9.14 6.71 14.26
C LEU A 206 -8.59 6.45 15.67
N VAL A 207 -8.43 5.17 16.02
CA VAL A 207 -7.98 4.76 17.35
C VAL A 207 -6.51 5.11 17.55
N SER A 208 -5.64 4.78 16.59
CA SER A 208 -4.19 5.00 16.70
C SER A 208 -3.79 6.47 16.64
N GLN A 209 -4.47 7.30 15.85
CA GLN A 209 -4.09 8.70 15.65
C GLN A 209 -4.70 9.62 16.69
N VAL A 210 -5.94 9.35 17.13
CA VAL A 210 -6.69 10.32 17.95
C VAL A 210 -7.22 9.72 19.24
N LEU A 211 -8.11 8.73 19.18
CA LEU A 211 -8.93 8.37 20.35
C LEU A 211 -8.10 7.88 21.54
N ILE A 212 -7.08 7.07 21.28
CA ILE A 212 -6.25 6.52 22.36
C ILE A 212 -5.52 7.65 23.09
N TRP A 213 -4.97 8.62 22.37
CA TRP A 213 -4.21 9.72 22.94
C TRP A 213 -5.10 10.75 23.64
N ASP A 214 -6.26 11.07 23.06
CA ASP A 214 -7.24 11.93 23.72
C ASP A 214 -7.69 11.32 25.06
N THR A 215 -8.11 10.05 25.05
CA THR A 215 -8.54 9.34 26.26
C THR A 215 -7.41 9.19 27.29
N LEU A 216 -6.18 8.97 26.81
CA LEU A 216 -5.00 8.84 27.66
C LEU A 216 -4.64 10.16 28.36
N MET A 217 -4.73 11.28 27.64
CA MET A 217 -4.53 12.61 28.23
C MET A 217 -5.57 12.91 29.32
N LEU A 218 -6.83 12.57 29.07
CA LEU A 218 -7.90 12.72 30.06
C LEU A 218 -7.66 11.84 31.28
N ALA A 219 -7.29 10.58 31.07
CA ALA A 219 -7.01 9.63 32.16
C ALA A 219 -5.84 10.09 33.07
N TRP A 220 -4.85 10.80 32.51
CA TRP A 220 -3.75 11.41 33.26
C TRP A 220 -4.05 12.82 33.79
N GLY A 221 -5.18 13.41 33.42
CA GLY A 221 -5.55 14.76 33.83
C GLY A 221 -4.79 15.87 33.08
N TRP A 222 -4.21 15.60 31.90
CA TRP A 222 -3.60 16.60 31.02
C TRP A 222 -4.65 17.36 30.19
N GLU A 223 -5.71 17.80 30.87
CA GLU A 223 -6.83 18.52 30.30
C GLU A 223 -6.85 19.97 30.77
N ARG A 224 -7.60 20.81 30.05
CA ARG A 224 -7.69 22.23 30.35
C ARG A 224 -8.25 22.55 31.75
N SER A 225 -9.19 21.75 32.25
CA SER A 225 -9.84 21.92 33.55
C SER A 225 -8.85 21.92 34.72
N ASN A 226 -7.75 21.17 34.58
CA ASN A 226 -6.73 21.03 35.63
C ASN A 226 -5.66 22.14 35.62
N GLY A 227 -5.83 23.16 34.77
CA GLY A 227 -4.97 24.35 34.74
C GLY A 227 -3.86 24.33 33.68
N ARG A 228 -3.09 25.41 33.64
CA ARG A 228 -2.11 25.67 32.56
C ARG A 228 -0.88 24.76 32.62
N GLU A 229 -0.44 24.37 33.82
CA GLU A 229 0.75 23.53 33.99
C GLU A 229 0.53 22.09 33.52
N ALA A 230 -0.61 21.49 33.87
CA ALA A 230 -1.02 20.18 33.37
C ALA A 230 -1.10 20.18 31.84
N LEU A 231 -1.66 21.25 31.27
CA LEU A 231 -1.78 21.42 29.83
C LEU A 231 -0.41 21.69 29.15
N ALA A 232 0.57 22.26 29.83
CA ALA A 232 1.93 22.41 29.30
C ALA A 232 2.66 21.06 29.20
N HIS A 233 2.49 20.18 30.19
CA HIS A 233 3.02 18.82 30.14
C HIS A 233 2.36 18.00 29.01
N GLY A 234 1.04 18.10 28.89
CA GLY A 234 0.29 17.47 27.80
C GLY A 234 0.77 17.91 26.41
N LEU A 235 1.25 19.15 26.25
CA LEU A 235 1.72 19.67 24.96
C LEU A 235 2.96 18.92 24.46
N TRP A 236 3.94 18.72 25.33
CA TRP A 236 5.18 18.02 24.97
C TRP A 236 4.92 16.58 24.56
N ILE A 237 4.04 15.89 25.29
CA ILE A 237 3.61 14.53 24.93
C ILE A 237 2.88 14.54 23.59
N SER A 238 1.98 15.50 23.36
CA SER A 238 1.27 15.65 22.08
C SER A 238 2.22 15.81 20.91
N ILE A 239 3.27 16.63 21.07
CA ILE A 239 4.29 16.87 20.05
C ILE A 239 5.01 15.57 19.70
N ILE A 240 5.51 14.84 20.71
CA ILE A 240 6.24 13.58 20.52
C ILE A 240 5.35 12.55 19.81
N VAL A 241 4.13 12.38 20.32
CA VAL A 241 3.15 11.43 19.77
C VAL A 241 2.81 11.78 18.32
N GLN A 242 2.53 13.05 18.02
CA GLN A 242 2.19 13.49 16.67
C GLN A 242 3.34 13.30 15.68
N VAL A 243 4.58 13.54 16.10
CA VAL A 243 5.76 13.29 15.26
C VAL A 243 5.89 11.80 14.95
N ILE A 244 5.80 10.94 15.98
CA ILE A 244 5.91 9.48 15.82
C ILE A 244 4.81 8.94 14.89
N ILE A 245 3.55 9.26 15.18
CA ILE A 245 2.41 8.81 14.36
C ILE A 245 2.50 9.37 12.95
N GLY A 246 2.90 10.64 12.81
CA GLY A 246 3.12 11.27 11.52
C GLY A 246 4.13 10.52 10.66
N ILE A 247 5.26 10.10 11.24
CA ILE A 247 6.29 9.30 10.56
C ILE A 247 5.74 7.92 10.22
N VAL A 248 5.10 7.23 11.17
CA VAL A 248 4.55 5.88 10.95
C VAL A 248 3.51 5.89 9.81
N LEU A 249 2.59 6.85 9.82
CA LEU A 249 1.58 7.00 8.75
C LEU A 249 2.21 7.40 7.42
N ALA A 250 3.24 8.26 7.41
CA ALA A 250 3.96 8.61 6.19
C ALA A 250 4.64 7.38 5.56
N VAL A 251 5.32 6.56 6.38
CA VAL A 251 5.94 5.30 5.94
C VAL A 251 4.87 4.33 5.44
N TRP A 252 3.77 4.18 6.16
CA TRP A 252 2.65 3.32 5.74
C TRP A 252 2.10 3.73 4.38
N VAL A 253 1.77 5.02 4.20
CA VAL A 253 1.22 5.57 2.96
C VAL A 253 2.23 5.44 1.82
N ALA A 254 3.52 5.70 2.06
CA ALA A 254 4.57 5.53 1.05
C ALA A 254 4.67 4.08 0.54
N GLN A 255 4.63 3.11 1.45
CA GLN A 255 4.74 1.69 1.11
C GLN A 255 3.49 1.14 0.41
N THR A 256 2.32 1.53 0.88
CA THR A 256 1.05 0.93 0.43
C THR A 256 0.37 1.72 -0.69
N SER A 257 0.73 3.00 -0.87
CA SER A 257 0.04 3.95 -1.75
C SER A 257 -1.48 3.97 -1.49
N ASP A 258 -1.88 3.77 -0.24
CA ASP A 258 -3.27 3.58 0.15
C ASP A 258 -3.98 4.92 0.38
N VAL A 259 -4.84 5.28 -0.58
CA VAL A 259 -5.61 6.53 -0.56
C VAL A 259 -6.58 6.58 0.62
N SER A 260 -7.09 5.43 1.09
CA SER A 260 -8.07 5.39 2.19
C SER A 260 -7.43 5.80 3.53
N VAL A 261 -6.24 5.27 3.83
CA VAL A 261 -5.46 5.64 5.04
C VAL A 261 -5.01 7.10 4.96
N TYR A 262 -4.56 7.54 3.78
CA TYR A 262 -4.20 8.93 3.56
C TYR A 262 -5.39 9.87 3.84
N ALA A 263 -6.52 9.67 3.16
CA ALA A 263 -7.69 10.53 3.29
C ALA A 263 -8.24 10.55 4.73
N ALA A 264 -8.31 9.39 5.38
CA ALA A 264 -8.74 9.28 6.78
C ALA A 264 -7.80 10.07 7.70
N SER A 265 -6.48 9.87 7.57
CA SER A 265 -5.51 10.57 8.43
C SER A 265 -5.51 12.09 8.21
N MET A 266 -5.66 12.55 6.97
CA MET A 266 -5.77 13.98 6.64
C MET A 266 -7.02 14.59 7.24
N PHE A 267 -8.15 13.87 7.16
CA PHE A 267 -9.40 14.32 7.75
C PHE A 267 -9.28 14.46 9.26
N LEU A 268 -8.65 13.49 9.94
CA LEU A 268 -8.47 13.54 11.39
C LEU A 268 -7.57 14.69 11.82
N ASP A 269 -6.44 14.94 11.16
CA ASP A 269 -5.61 16.11 11.49
C ASP A 269 -6.34 17.42 11.23
N ALA A 270 -7.12 17.51 10.14
CA ALA A 270 -7.96 18.67 9.88
C ALA A 270 -9.05 18.83 10.95
N ALA A 271 -9.63 17.73 11.44
CA ALA A 271 -10.63 17.73 12.51
C ALA A 271 -10.05 18.21 13.84
N VAL A 272 -8.83 17.77 14.14
CA VAL A 272 -8.02 18.26 15.27
C VAL A 272 -7.77 19.76 15.08
N LEU A 273 -7.11 20.19 14.00
CA LEU A 273 -6.80 21.60 13.73
C LEU A 273 -8.02 22.54 13.80
N LYS A 274 -9.19 22.11 13.31
CA LYS A 274 -10.43 22.89 13.33
C LYS A 274 -11.03 23.07 14.73
N PHE A 275 -10.55 22.38 15.76
CA PHE A 275 -11.04 22.63 17.12
C PHE A 275 -10.43 23.93 17.69
N HIS A 276 -11.21 25.02 17.66
CA HIS A 276 -10.75 26.38 18.01
C HIS A 276 -10.75 26.68 19.52
N LYS A 277 -11.32 25.81 20.37
CA LYS A 277 -11.53 26.09 21.80
C LYS A 277 -10.33 25.73 22.71
N MET A 278 -9.09 25.86 22.23
CA MET A 278 -7.88 25.63 23.04
C MET A 278 -7.13 26.95 23.29
N PRO A 279 -7.23 27.56 24.48
CA PRO A 279 -6.46 28.73 24.85
C PRO A 279 -5.21 28.32 25.63
N VAL A 280 -4.03 28.61 25.11
CA VAL A 280 -2.80 28.63 25.92
C VAL A 280 -2.04 29.97 25.82
N ILE A 281 -2.17 30.74 24.73
CA ILE A 281 -1.40 31.99 24.56
C ILE A 281 -2.23 33.18 23.99
N GLY A 282 -3.48 32.95 23.57
CA GLY A 282 -4.39 34.00 23.10
C GLY A 282 -5.84 33.53 23.11
N PRO A 283 -6.83 34.40 22.84
CA PRO A 283 -8.24 34.12 23.14
C PRO A 283 -8.82 32.87 22.45
N ASN A 284 -8.26 32.37 21.34
CA ASN A 284 -8.89 31.28 20.56
C ASN A 284 -7.91 30.44 19.70
N SER A 285 -6.63 30.32 20.06
CA SER A 285 -5.65 29.65 19.17
C SER A 285 -4.84 28.54 19.86
N ARG A 286 -4.82 27.36 19.21
CA ARG A 286 -3.92 26.23 19.49
C ARG A 286 -2.46 26.70 19.51
N PRO A 287 -1.56 26.01 20.25
CA PRO A 287 -0.14 26.34 20.23
C PRO A 287 0.40 26.24 18.79
N PHE A 288 1.09 27.29 18.37
CA PHE A 288 1.66 27.43 17.02
C PHE A 288 2.52 26.22 16.64
N VAL A 289 3.33 25.72 17.58
CA VAL A 289 4.23 24.58 17.37
C VAL A 289 3.48 23.31 16.96
N LEU A 290 2.41 22.94 17.69
CA LEU A 290 1.63 21.74 17.36
C LEU A 290 0.93 21.89 16.01
N THR A 291 0.44 23.10 15.71
CA THR A 291 -0.18 23.42 14.41
C THR A 291 0.82 23.26 13.27
N ALA A 292 2.03 23.79 13.42
CA ALA A 292 3.09 23.65 12.44
C ALA A 292 3.46 22.17 12.21
N ILE A 293 3.59 21.38 13.28
CA ILE A 293 3.89 19.95 13.18
C ILE A 293 2.78 19.18 12.45
N LEU A 294 1.51 19.47 12.75
CA LEU A 294 0.37 18.88 12.04
C LEU A 294 0.43 19.20 10.54
N CYS A 295 0.64 20.47 10.17
CA CYS A 295 0.77 20.89 8.77
C CYS A 295 1.96 20.22 8.05
N VAL A 296 3.13 20.16 8.71
CA VAL A 296 4.31 19.47 8.17
C VAL A 296 4.02 17.98 7.99
N SER A 297 3.42 17.33 8.98
CA SER A 297 3.05 15.91 8.91
C SER A 297 2.07 15.63 7.76
N MET A 298 1.08 16.50 7.55
CA MET A 298 0.14 16.41 6.41
C MET A 298 0.86 16.59 5.07
N THR A 299 1.80 17.53 4.98
CA THR A 299 2.59 17.79 3.78
C THR A 299 3.46 16.59 3.42
N VAL A 300 4.20 16.05 4.40
CA VAL A 300 5.06 14.87 4.23
C VAL A 300 4.25 13.67 3.74
N ARG A 301 3.08 13.39 4.35
CA ARG A 301 2.20 12.31 3.91
C ARG A 301 1.69 12.50 2.48
N THR A 302 1.42 13.74 2.06
CA THR A 302 1.01 14.04 0.68
C THR A 302 2.14 13.76 -0.30
N ILE A 303 3.37 14.17 0.01
CA ILE A 303 4.56 13.85 -0.78
C ILE A 303 4.76 12.33 -0.87
N CYS A 304 4.62 11.62 0.25
CA CYS A 304 4.72 10.16 0.34
C CYS A 304 3.62 9.42 -0.44
N LEU A 305 2.47 10.04 -0.70
CA LEU A 305 1.45 9.45 -1.57
C LEU A 305 1.77 9.71 -3.05
N VAL A 306 2.13 10.96 -3.38
CA VAL A 306 2.31 11.42 -4.76
C VAL A 306 3.55 10.82 -5.41
N ILE A 307 4.71 10.85 -4.75
CA ILE A 307 5.98 10.38 -5.36
C ILE A 307 5.90 8.89 -5.76
N PRO A 308 5.55 7.95 -4.87
CA PRO A 308 5.42 6.54 -5.26
C PRO A 308 4.31 6.31 -6.28
N GLY A 309 3.21 7.07 -6.22
CA GLY A 309 2.15 7.01 -7.22
C GLY A 309 2.66 7.41 -8.61
N MET A 310 3.39 8.52 -8.71
CA MET A 310 3.99 8.97 -9.98
C MET A 310 5.02 7.98 -10.52
N LEU A 311 5.84 7.38 -9.64
CA LEU A 311 6.83 6.37 -10.01
C LEU A 311 6.17 5.09 -10.56
N LYS A 312 5.09 4.61 -9.92
CA LYS A 312 4.38 3.40 -10.36
C LYS A 312 3.63 3.58 -11.67
N HIS A 313 3.11 4.78 -11.94
CA HIS A 313 2.31 5.07 -13.13
C HIS A 313 3.11 5.71 -14.28
N GLY A 314 4.45 5.73 -14.19
CA GLY A 314 5.32 6.18 -15.28
C GLY A 314 5.23 7.68 -15.61
N CYS A 315 4.66 8.49 -14.73
CA CYS A 315 4.47 9.94 -14.95
C CYS A 315 5.71 10.77 -14.56
N LEU A 316 6.74 10.13 -14.00
CA LEU A 316 8.02 10.78 -13.75
C LEU A 316 8.88 10.72 -15.01
N ILE A 317 8.68 11.69 -15.92
CA ILE A 317 9.64 11.98 -16.98
C ILE A 317 10.88 12.53 -16.26
N ILE A 318 11.81 11.64 -15.90
CA ILE A 318 13.17 12.04 -15.57
C ILE A 318 13.71 12.58 -16.88
N CYS A 319 13.77 13.91 -17.01
CA CYS A 319 14.51 14.56 -18.08
C CYS A 319 15.97 14.13 -17.90
N HIS A 320 16.36 13.02 -18.53
CA HIS A 320 17.76 12.74 -18.78
C HIS A 320 18.27 13.92 -19.58
N THR A 321 19.08 14.76 -18.93
CA THR A 321 19.92 15.75 -19.60
C THR A 321 20.68 15.01 -20.69
N HIS A 322 20.28 15.23 -21.95
CA HIS A 322 21.02 14.80 -23.12
C HIS A 322 22.46 15.29 -22.94
N GLY A 323 23.37 14.35 -22.67
CA GLY A 323 24.79 14.59 -22.82
C GLY A 323 25.00 15.06 -24.26
N ARG A 324 25.55 16.27 -24.40
CA ARG A 324 25.92 16.89 -25.68
C ARG A 324 26.56 15.84 -26.59
N HIS A 325 25.94 15.57 -27.73
CA HIS A 325 26.66 15.00 -28.87
C HIS A 325 27.77 15.98 -29.27
N GLY A 326 29.00 15.50 -29.27
CA GLY A 326 30.14 16.19 -29.90
C GLY A 326 29.95 16.24 -31.43
N PRO A 327 30.70 17.11 -32.13
CA PRO A 327 30.42 17.49 -33.50
C PRO A 327 30.80 16.40 -34.51
N GLU A 328 29.88 16.20 -35.45
CA GLU A 328 29.99 15.62 -36.81
C GLU A 328 31.29 14.90 -37.19
N GLU A 329 31.22 13.56 -37.26
CA GLU A 329 32.09 12.80 -38.16
C GLU A 329 31.57 12.97 -39.60
N ALA A 330 32.49 13.34 -40.49
CA ALA A 330 32.26 13.62 -41.89
C ALA A 330 31.75 12.38 -42.65
N TYR A 331 30.73 12.59 -43.48
CA TYR A 331 30.24 11.61 -44.44
C TYR A 331 31.33 11.27 -45.48
N THR A 332 31.74 10.01 -45.53
CA THR A 332 32.50 9.42 -46.65
C THR A 332 31.51 8.82 -47.64
N GLU A 333 31.49 9.31 -48.88
CA GLU A 333 30.66 8.78 -49.98
C GLU A 333 30.97 7.31 -50.28
N PRO A 334 29.97 6.47 -50.59
CA PRO A 334 30.19 5.15 -51.14
C PRO A 334 30.49 5.23 -52.64
N VAL A 335 31.68 4.80 -53.03
CA VAL A 335 32.08 4.56 -54.42
C VAL A 335 31.25 3.41 -54.99
N VAL A 336 30.57 3.67 -56.10
CA VAL A 336 29.86 2.70 -56.93
C VAL A 336 30.88 1.93 -57.76
N GLU A 337 31.02 0.62 -57.55
CA GLU A 337 31.72 -0.28 -58.47
C GLU A 337 30.69 -1.06 -59.31
N GLU A 338 30.79 -0.91 -60.64
CA GLU A 338 30.03 -1.64 -61.65
C GLU A 338 30.48 -3.12 -61.77
N PRO A 339 29.60 -4.03 -62.25
CA PRO A 339 29.94 -5.44 -62.44
C PRO A 339 30.35 -5.75 -63.89
N VAL A 340 31.51 -6.39 -64.10
CA VAL A 340 31.87 -7.02 -65.39
C VAL A 340 32.56 -8.38 -65.21
N GLU A 341 31.84 -9.40 -65.69
CA GLU A 341 32.23 -10.65 -66.38
C GLU A 341 33.56 -11.41 -66.11
N GLN A 342 33.38 -12.67 -65.65
CA GLN A 342 33.67 -13.93 -66.37
C GLN A 342 35.13 -14.34 -66.70
N GLY A 343 35.60 -15.46 -66.11
CA GLY A 343 36.68 -16.29 -66.69
C GLY A 343 37.58 -17.06 -65.70
N THR A 344 37.33 -18.35 -65.50
CA THR A 344 38.22 -19.39 -64.91
C THR A 344 39.47 -19.61 -65.81
N PRO A 345 40.60 -20.29 -65.43
CA PRO A 345 40.81 -21.26 -64.33
C PRO A 345 42.14 -21.20 -63.53
N ALA A 346 42.23 -22.01 -62.46
CA ALA A 346 43.41 -22.26 -61.60
C ALA A 346 44.57 -22.96 -62.37
N PRO A 347 45.84 -23.08 -61.86
CA PRO A 347 46.14 -24.00 -60.73
C PRO A 347 47.45 -23.77 -59.88
N VAL A 348 47.61 -24.62 -58.83
CA VAL A 348 48.85 -25.17 -58.20
C VAL A 348 49.53 -24.52 -56.95
N VAL A 349 49.29 -25.17 -55.79
CA VAL A 349 50.20 -25.78 -54.75
C VAL A 349 51.41 -25.01 -54.18
N TYR A 350 51.49 -24.83 -52.84
CA TYR A 350 52.47 -25.45 -51.92
C TYR A 350 52.15 -25.19 -50.42
N VAL A 351 52.42 -26.20 -49.57
CA VAL A 351 52.38 -26.25 -48.08
C VAL A 351 53.81 -26.60 -47.65
N PRO A 352 54.49 -25.99 -46.63
CA PRO A 352 54.28 -26.37 -45.22
C PRO A 352 54.64 -25.34 -44.10
N THR A 353 54.12 -25.64 -42.89
CA THR A 353 54.52 -25.22 -41.52
C THR A 353 55.99 -25.57 -41.17
N PRO A 354 56.66 -25.16 -40.05
CA PRO A 354 56.09 -25.00 -38.70
C PRO A 354 56.78 -24.03 -37.67
N ASP A 355 56.20 -24.02 -36.46
CA ASP A 355 56.86 -24.05 -35.13
C ASP A 355 57.30 -22.79 -34.32
N THR A 356 56.63 -22.69 -33.15
CA THR A 356 57.10 -22.43 -31.76
C THR A 356 57.51 -21.06 -31.20
N ASP A 357 57.03 -20.90 -29.95
CA ASP A 357 57.65 -20.29 -28.76
C ASP A 357 57.32 -18.83 -28.34
N ALA A 358 56.42 -18.79 -27.34
CA ALA A 358 56.71 -18.42 -25.94
C ALA A 358 57.15 -16.99 -25.55
N ASN A 359 56.69 -16.66 -24.33
CA ASN A 359 57.17 -15.66 -23.36
C ASN A 359 56.54 -14.26 -23.32
N GLU A 360 55.66 -14.13 -22.32
CA GLU A 360 55.90 -13.38 -21.08
C GLU A 360 56.40 -11.93 -21.16
N ASN A 361 55.55 -11.09 -20.58
CA ASN A 361 55.86 -10.12 -19.54
C ASN A 361 56.73 -8.90 -19.90
N THR A 362 56.10 -7.77 -19.54
CA THR A 362 56.69 -6.62 -18.86
C THR A 362 57.45 -5.56 -19.65
N ARG A 363 56.93 -4.35 -19.41
CA ARG A 363 57.63 -3.13 -18.97
C ARG A 363 57.82 -2.03 -20.01
N LEU A 364 57.03 -0.98 -19.73
CA LEU A 364 57.45 0.42 -19.49
C LEU A 364 57.89 1.22 -20.71
N VAL A 365 57.32 2.43 -20.82
CA VAL A 365 57.99 3.73 -20.59
C VAL A 365 56.95 4.80 -21.00
N GLN A 366 56.30 5.55 -20.09
CA GLN A 366 56.80 6.63 -19.21
C GLN A 366 56.62 8.03 -19.85
N ARG A 367 55.73 8.85 -19.26
CA ARG A 367 55.88 10.26 -18.80
C ARG A 367 54.48 10.89 -18.64
N ALA A 368 54.06 11.30 -17.43
CA ALA A 368 54.42 12.52 -16.69
C ALA A 368 53.85 13.78 -17.41
N ASP A 369 53.12 14.73 -16.81
CA ASP A 369 52.96 15.14 -15.41
C ASP A 369 51.76 16.17 -15.34
N PRO A 370 51.57 17.09 -14.36
CA PRO A 370 50.42 17.10 -13.46
C PRO A 370 49.61 18.45 -13.41
N SER A 371 48.77 18.59 -12.38
CA SER A 371 48.34 19.83 -11.69
C SER A 371 47.10 20.64 -12.16
N TYR A 372 46.07 20.64 -11.30
CA TYR A 372 45.30 21.77 -10.68
C TYR A 372 44.02 21.16 -10.07
N GLY A 373 43.61 21.32 -8.81
CA GLY A 373 43.96 22.30 -7.79
C GLY A 373 42.80 23.27 -7.54
N GLY A 374 41.92 22.93 -6.57
CA GLY A 374 41.21 23.85 -5.67
C GLY A 374 40.03 24.69 -6.19
N LEU A 375 38.82 24.44 -5.69
CA LEU A 375 38.25 25.09 -4.49
C LEU A 375 36.97 24.36 -4.04
#